data_AF-A0A850F1D8-F1
#
_entry.id   AF-A0A850F1D8-F1
#
_cell.length_a   1.000
_cell.length_b   1.000
_cell.length_c   1.000
_cell.angle_alpha   90.00
_cell.angle_beta   90.00
_cell.angle_gamma   90.00
#
_symmetry.space_group_name_H-M   'P 1'
#
loop_
_entity.id
_entity.type
_entity.pdbx_description
1 polymer ?
#
loop_
_entity_poly.entity_id
_entity_poly.type
_entity_poly.pdbx_seq_one_letter_code
_entity_poly.pdbx_strand_id
1 'polypeptide(L)'
;MIKEAPVSFFAQLGQYSWCLTLIGLCVALIGWRVAYKNSIRLATRSESKSIIDSVSKLVIEISDLSIDFWLNKSSPIDANIDAEQKNKEIRAKVDQSSSYLFNVLAKAQQISKLSEVLSLRGLSIPDNFLSTVLEKTTLDCETAYQMDHEFRTERSQEIVSACMNVIHKLYETFQFYHPPAKQETFTRMIMRKFSEVEDWHDGMK
;
A
#
# COMPACT_ATOMS: atom_id res chain seq x y z
N MET A 1 57.52 -4.44 58.74
CA MET A 1 56.40 -3.75 58.07
C MET A 1 56.59 -3.89 56.58
N ILE A 2 55.92 -4.86 55.94
CA ILE A 2 55.93 -5.01 54.48
C ILE A 2 54.83 -4.10 53.96
N LYS A 3 55.22 -3.09 53.18
CA LYS A 3 54.31 -2.17 52.51
C LYS A 3 53.71 -2.93 51.33
N GLU A 4 52.46 -3.36 51.42
CA GLU A 4 51.77 -3.97 50.28
C GLU A 4 51.71 -2.95 49.14
N ALA A 5 52.26 -3.31 47.99
CA ALA A 5 52.19 -2.50 46.79
C ALA A 5 50.71 -2.40 46.35
N PRO A 6 50.25 -1.25 45.83
CA PRO A 6 48.87 -1.11 45.41
C PRO A 6 48.59 -2.15 44.31
N VAL A 7 47.63 -3.03 44.58
CA VAL A 7 47.14 -4.03 43.62
C VAL A 7 46.84 -3.31 42.31
N SER A 8 47.49 -3.72 41.22
CA SER A 8 47.32 -3.02 39.95
C SER A 8 45.85 -3.07 39.52
N PHE A 9 45.30 -1.93 39.09
CA PHE A 9 43.91 -1.80 38.66
C PHE A 9 43.49 -2.87 37.63
N PHE A 10 44.42 -3.28 36.76
CA PHE A 10 44.23 -4.35 35.78
C PHE A 10 44.08 -5.75 36.41
N ALA A 11 44.77 -6.03 37.51
CA ALA A 11 44.60 -7.30 38.24
C ALA A 11 43.21 -7.38 38.91
N GLN A 12 42.71 -6.25 39.44
CA GLN A 12 41.33 -6.17 39.95
C GLN A 12 40.29 -6.30 38.83
N LEU A 13 40.50 -5.68 37.67
CA LEU A 13 39.63 -5.86 36.49
C LEU A 13 39.62 -7.32 35.99
N GLY A 14 40.76 -7.99 36.01
CA GLY A 14 40.86 -9.41 35.67
C GLY A 14 39.99 -10.31 36.55
N GLN A 15 39.84 -9.96 37.84
CA GLN A 15 39.01 -10.69 38.79
C GLN A 15 37.50 -10.54 38.52
N TYR A 16 37.06 -9.42 37.93
CA TYR A 16 35.67 -9.17 37.54
C TYR A 16 35.39 -9.40 36.04
N SER A 17 36.36 -9.95 35.31
CA SER A 17 36.25 -10.20 33.86
C SER A 17 35.02 -11.04 33.50
N TRP A 18 34.68 -12.04 34.32
CA TRP A 18 33.49 -12.88 34.12
C TRP A 18 32.16 -12.10 34.22
N CYS A 19 32.08 -11.07 35.07
CA CYS A 19 30.91 -10.21 35.14
C CYS A 19 30.76 -9.38 33.86
N LEU A 20 31.87 -8.81 33.38
CA LEU A 20 31.89 -7.98 32.18
C LEU A 20 31.49 -8.78 30.93
N THR A 21 31.98 -10.02 30.80
CA THR A 21 31.61 -10.89 29.67
C THR A 21 30.15 -11.32 29.74
N LEU A 22 29.61 -11.62 30.93
CA LEU A 22 28.21 -11.99 31.11
C LEU A 22 27.26 -10.81 30.82
N ILE A 23 27.61 -9.60 31.29
CA ILE A 23 26.88 -8.37 30.96
C ILE A 23 26.93 -8.11 29.45
N GLY A 24 28.11 -8.25 28.82
CA GLY A 24 28.27 -8.12 27.37
C GLY A 24 27.39 -9.10 26.59
N LEU A 25 27.32 -10.36 27.04
CA LEU A 25 26.46 -11.39 26.45
C LEU A 25 24.97 -11.03 26.60
N CYS A 26 24.53 -10.58 27.78
CA CYS A 26 23.15 -10.14 28.00
C CYS A 26 22.78 -8.95 27.10
N VAL A 27 23.65 -7.95 26.98
CA VAL A 27 23.45 -6.81 26.09
C VAL A 27 23.37 -7.25 24.63
N ALA A 28 24.25 -8.17 24.20
CA ALA A 28 24.22 -8.71 22.85
C ALA A 28 22.90 -9.45 22.55
N LEU A 29 22.41 -10.29 23.47
CA LEU A 29 21.14 -11.01 23.33
C LEU A 29 19.94 -10.07 23.25
N ILE A 30 19.91 -9.02 24.09
CA ILE A 30 18.85 -8.00 24.07
C ILE A 30 18.92 -7.21 22.76
N GLY A 31 20.13 -6.79 22.36
CA GLY A 31 20.36 -6.07 21.10
C GLY A 31 19.88 -6.87 19.90
N TRP A 32 20.20 -8.16 19.83
CA TRP A 32 19.73 -9.05 18.77
C TRP A 32 18.22 -9.19 18.76
N ARG A 33 17.58 -9.35 19.93
CA ARG A 33 16.12 -9.46 20.04
C ARG A 33 15.42 -8.20 19.54
N VAL A 34 15.94 -7.02 19.87
CA VAL A 34 15.41 -5.73 19.41
C VAL A 34 15.61 -5.58 17.90
N ALA A 35 16.81 -5.87 17.40
CA ALA A 35 17.12 -5.82 15.96
C ALA A 35 16.22 -6.77 15.16
N TYR A 36 16.06 -8.02 15.62
CA TYR A 36 15.20 -9.02 14.98
C TYR A 36 13.74 -8.56 14.89
N LYS A 37 13.17 -8.06 15.99
CA LYS A 37 11.80 -7.53 15.99
C LYS A 37 11.62 -6.34 15.05
N ASN A 38 12.62 -5.45 14.99
CA ASN A 38 12.59 -4.30 14.09
C ASN A 38 12.66 -4.75 12.62
N SER A 39 13.56 -5.67 12.29
CA SER A 39 13.69 -6.24 10.94
C SER A 39 12.39 -6.89 10.46
N ILE A 40 11.70 -7.67 11.31
CA ILE A 40 10.38 -8.24 10.95
C ILE A 40 9.39 -7.13 10.65
N ARG A 41 9.28 -6.13 11.55
CA ARG A 41 8.33 -5.02 11.37
C ARG A 41 8.60 -4.25 10.08
N LEU A 42 9.87 -4.00 9.76
CA LEU A 42 10.27 -3.34 8.52
C LEU A 42 9.93 -4.20 7.29
N ALA A 43 10.21 -5.50 7.36
CA ALA A 43 9.92 -6.44 6.29
C ALA A 43 8.40 -6.51 6.01
N THR A 44 7.56 -6.69 7.04
CA THR A 44 6.10 -6.72 6.88
C THR A 44 5.56 -5.40 6.31
N ARG A 45 6.13 -4.26 6.72
CA ARG A 45 5.76 -2.94 6.17
C ARG A 45 6.12 -2.83 4.69
N SER A 46 7.35 -3.22 4.30
CA SER A 46 7.77 -3.17 2.91
C SER A 46 6.98 -4.13 2.03
N GLU A 47 6.66 -5.31 2.55
CA GLU A 47 5.90 -6.31 1.83
C GLU A 47 4.45 -5.86 1.63
N SER A 48 3.82 -5.29 2.65
CA SER A 48 2.47 -4.73 2.55
C SER A 48 2.41 -3.56 1.56
N LYS A 49 3.42 -2.67 1.61
CA LYS A 49 3.58 -1.60 0.62
C LYS A 49 3.69 -2.16 -0.81
N SER A 50 4.52 -3.18 -1.02
CA SER A 50 4.69 -3.81 -2.34
C SER A 50 3.39 -4.38 -2.90
N ILE A 51 2.51 -4.92 -2.05
CA ILE A 51 1.20 -5.41 -2.48
C ILE A 51 0.27 -4.24 -2.81
N ILE A 52 0.23 -3.20 -1.98
CA ILE A 52 -0.55 -1.99 -2.26
C ILE A 52 -0.12 -1.34 -3.57
N ASP A 53 1.18 -1.23 -3.82
CA ASP A 53 1.72 -0.66 -5.05
C ASP A 53 1.30 -1.52 -6.26
N SER A 54 1.27 -2.85 -6.10
CA SER A 54 0.83 -3.80 -7.13
C SER A 54 -0.67 -3.69 -7.42
N VAL A 55 -1.52 -3.59 -6.37
CA VAL A 55 -2.96 -3.34 -6.51
C VAL A 55 -3.21 -1.99 -7.17
N SER A 56 -2.52 -0.94 -6.72
CA SER A 56 -2.65 0.41 -7.28
C SER A 56 -2.28 0.43 -8.76
N LYS A 57 -1.23 -0.30 -9.15
CA LYS A 57 -0.86 -0.46 -10.56
C LYS A 57 -1.98 -1.12 -11.37
N LEU A 58 -2.57 -2.22 -10.88
CA LEU A 58 -3.68 -2.88 -11.58
C LEU A 58 -4.90 -1.97 -11.72
N VAL A 59 -5.21 -1.16 -10.70
CA VAL A 59 -6.30 -0.17 -10.74
C VAL A 59 -6.01 0.93 -11.77
N ILE A 60 -4.76 1.42 -11.84
CA ILE A 60 -4.34 2.37 -12.87
C ILE A 60 -4.46 1.76 -14.27
N GLU A 61 -4.06 0.50 -14.45
CA GLU A 61 -4.21 -0.19 -15.73
C GLU A 61 -5.68 -0.35 -16.15
N ILE A 62 -6.62 -0.54 -15.21
CA ILE A 62 -8.06 -0.51 -15.49
C ILE A 62 -8.49 0.88 -15.95
N SER A 63 -8.01 1.94 -15.27
CA SER A 63 -8.26 3.32 -15.66
C SER A 63 -7.74 3.60 -17.09
N ASP A 64 -6.52 3.20 -17.41
CA ASP A 64 -5.91 3.41 -18.73
C ASP A 64 -6.68 2.64 -19.84
N LEU A 65 -7.06 1.38 -19.56
CA LEU A 65 -7.91 0.61 -20.47
C LEU A 65 -9.27 1.29 -20.70
N SER A 66 -9.84 1.89 -19.66
CA SER A 66 -11.11 2.59 -19.74
C SER A 66 -11.00 3.86 -20.58
N ILE A 67 -9.95 4.65 -20.38
CA ILE A 67 -9.67 5.84 -21.20
C ILE A 67 -9.53 5.45 -22.67
N ASP A 68 -8.70 4.46 -22.98
CA ASP A 68 -8.48 4.03 -24.36
C ASP A 68 -9.75 3.44 -25.00
N PHE A 69 -10.52 2.66 -24.23
CA PHE A 69 -11.77 2.10 -24.71
C PHE A 69 -12.82 3.18 -25.00
N TRP A 70 -13.18 3.97 -23.99
CA TRP A 70 -14.30 4.93 -24.05
C TRP A 70 -14.03 6.13 -24.96
N LEU A 71 -12.77 6.57 -25.07
CA LEU A 71 -12.42 7.72 -25.89
C LEU A 71 -12.03 7.35 -27.32
N ASN A 72 -11.28 6.25 -27.51
CA ASN A 72 -10.72 5.92 -28.83
C ASN A 72 -11.47 4.78 -29.52
N LYS A 73 -11.72 3.67 -28.82
CA LYS A 73 -12.21 2.43 -29.45
C LYS A 73 -13.73 2.39 -29.59
N SER A 74 -14.48 3.02 -28.70
CA SER A 74 -15.95 3.09 -28.78
C SER A 74 -16.45 4.30 -29.58
N SER A 75 -15.72 4.76 -30.59
CA SER A 75 -16.19 5.80 -31.50
C SER A 75 -17.45 5.35 -32.27
N PRO A 76 -18.39 6.28 -32.58
CA PRO A 76 -19.59 5.95 -33.32
C PRO A 76 -19.28 5.47 -34.74
N ILE A 77 -20.15 4.61 -35.25
CA ILE A 77 -20.09 4.09 -36.62
C ILE A 77 -20.55 5.20 -37.57
N ASP A 78 -19.82 5.43 -38.65
CA ASP A 78 -20.18 6.43 -39.66
C ASP A 78 -21.53 6.09 -40.30
N ALA A 79 -22.41 7.08 -40.42
CA ALA A 79 -23.73 6.90 -41.01
C ALA A 79 -23.71 6.73 -42.53
N ASN A 80 -22.61 7.12 -43.20
CA ASN A 80 -22.52 7.16 -44.67
C ASN A 80 -21.94 5.89 -45.31
N ILE A 81 -21.68 4.84 -44.53
CA ILE A 81 -21.11 3.59 -45.03
C ILE A 81 -22.20 2.63 -45.55
N ASP A 82 -21.81 1.78 -46.50
CA ASP A 82 -22.69 0.73 -47.04
C ASP A 82 -23.15 -0.27 -45.95
N ALA A 83 -24.29 -0.91 -46.17
CA ALA A 83 -24.89 -1.85 -45.23
C ALA A 83 -23.97 -3.04 -44.88
N GLU A 84 -23.18 -3.53 -45.84
CA GLU A 84 -22.23 -4.62 -45.59
C GLU A 84 -21.08 -4.16 -44.67
N GLN A 85 -20.53 -2.98 -44.94
CA GLN A 85 -19.46 -2.38 -44.14
C GLN A 85 -19.94 -2.04 -42.72
N LYS A 86 -21.17 -1.54 -42.59
CA LYS A 86 -21.80 -1.27 -41.30
C LYS A 86 -21.88 -2.51 -40.42
N ASN A 87 -22.32 -3.64 -40.97
CA ASN A 87 -22.41 -4.90 -40.23
C ASN A 87 -21.03 -5.39 -39.76
N LYS A 88 -19.99 -5.19 -40.57
CA LYS A 88 -18.61 -5.52 -40.21
C LYS A 88 -18.09 -4.64 -39.07
N GLU A 89 -18.37 -3.34 -39.10
CA GLU A 89 -17.98 -2.42 -38.03
C GLU A 89 -18.71 -2.72 -36.72
N ILE A 90 -20.02 -3.01 -36.76
CA ILE A 90 -20.78 -3.41 -35.56
C ILE A 90 -20.11 -4.62 -34.90
N ARG A 91 -19.77 -5.66 -35.69
CA ARG A 91 -19.07 -6.85 -35.15
C ARG A 91 -17.71 -6.49 -34.53
N ALA A 92 -16.94 -5.61 -35.18
CA ALA A 92 -15.66 -5.16 -34.64
C ALA A 92 -15.82 -4.39 -33.32
N LYS A 93 -16.85 -3.53 -33.18
CA LYS A 93 -17.13 -2.80 -31.94
C LYS A 93 -17.56 -3.73 -30.81
N VAL A 94 -18.37 -4.75 -31.10
CA VAL A 94 -18.76 -5.78 -30.12
C VAL A 94 -17.57 -6.62 -29.68
N ASP A 95 -16.65 -6.95 -30.59
CA ASP A 95 -15.42 -7.66 -30.24
C ASP A 95 -14.50 -6.78 -29.36
N GLN A 96 -14.39 -5.49 -29.67
CA GLN A 96 -13.63 -4.51 -28.87
C GLN A 96 -14.20 -4.36 -27.45
N SER A 97 -15.52 -4.26 -27.29
CA SER A 97 -16.16 -4.18 -25.97
C SER A 97 -15.97 -5.47 -25.18
N SER A 98 -16.09 -6.63 -25.83
CA SER A 98 -15.86 -7.94 -25.22
C SER A 98 -14.40 -8.10 -24.74
N SER A 99 -13.44 -7.69 -25.56
CA SER A 99 -12.01 -7.71 -25.21
C SER A 99 -11.70 -6.75 -24.06
N TYR A 100 -12.27 -5.56 -24.06
CA TYR A 100 -12.17 -4.61 -22.96
C TYR A 100 -12.73 -5.20 -21.65
N LEU A 101 -13.96 -5.71 -21.68
CA LEU A 101 -14.61 -6.31 -20.52
C LEU A 101 -13.81 -7.49 -19.96
N PHE A 102 -13.28 -8.36 -20.82
CA PHE A 102 -12.44 -9.48 -20.40
C PHE A 102 -11.15 -8.99 -19.70
N ASN A 103 -10.48 -7.98 -20.26
CA ASN A 103 -9.26 -7.42 -19.67
C ASN A 103 -9.52 -6.77 -18.31
N VAL A 104 -10.63 -6.04 -18.16
CA VAL A 104 -11.04 -5.43 -16.89
C VAL A 104 -11.31 -6.51 -15.85
N LEU A 105 -12.11 -7.53 -16.19
CA LEU A 105 -12.43 -8.63 -15.27
C LEU A 105 -11.18 -9.42 -14.86
N ALA A 106 -10.27 -9.68 -15.80
CA ALA A 106 -9.02 -10.38 -15.50
C ALA A 106 -8.13 -9.59 -14.51
N LYS A 107 -8.09 -8.26 -14.62
CA LYS A 107 -7.38 -7.40 -13.65
C LYS A 107 -8.11 -7.33 -12.31
N ALA A 108 -9.44 -7.26 -12.32
CA ALA A 108 -10.25 -7.29 -11.11
C ALA A 108 -10.06 -8.59 -10.32
N GLN A 109 -9.95 -9.74 -11.00
CA GLN A 109 -9.62 -11.02 -10.40
C GLN A 109 -8.25 -10.98 -9.70
N GLN A 110 -7.24 -10.38 -10.33
CA GLN A 110 -5.91 -10.21 -9.74
C GLN A 110 -5.96 -9.31 -8.50
N ILE A 111 -6.69 -8.19 -8.57
CA ILE A 111 -6.91 -7.29 -7.44
C ILE A 111 -7.60 -8.03 -6.28
N SER A 112 -8.65 -8.81 -6.57
CA SER A 112 -9.36 -9.61 -5.56
C SER A 112 -8.41 -10.56 -4.84
N LYS A 113 -7.55 -11.27 -5.57
CA LYS A 113 -6.58 -12.19 -4.96
C LYS A 113 -5.52 -11.47 -4.11
N LEU A 114 -5.03 -10.31 -4.56
CA LEU A 114 -4.09 -9.49 -3.77
C LEU A 114 -4.76 -8.87 -2.53
N SER A 115 -6.05 -8.54 -2.63
CA SER A 115 -6.86 -8.02 -1.52
C SER A 115 -7.04 -9.07 -0.43
N GLU A 116 -7.22 -10.34 -0.80
CA GLU A 116 -7.21 -11.46 0.16
C GLU A 116 -5.89 -11.51 0.95
N VAL A 117 -4.74 -11.36 0.28
CA VAL A 117 -3.43 -11.33 0.95
C VAL A 117 -3.27 -10.12 1.86
N LEU A 118 -3.79 -8.95 1.46
CA LEU A 118 -3.80 -7.75 2.30
C LEU A 118 -4.66 -7.95 3.56
N SER A 119 -5.81 -8.62 3.43
CA SER A 119 -6.74 -8.88 4.54
C SER A 119 -6.09 -9.72 5.64
N LEU A 120 -5.26 -10.71 5.28
CA LEU A 120 -4.47 -11.53 6.22
C LEU A 120 -3.46 -10.70 7.03
N ARG A 121 -3.12 -9.50 6.58
CA ARG A 121 -2.19 -8.57 7.24
C ARG A 121 -2.90 -7.48 8.02
N GLY A 122 -4.23 -7.55 8.13
CA GLY A 122 -5.06 -6.53 8.79
C GLY A 122 -5.33 -5.29 7.92
N LEU A 123 -4.91 -5.30 6.65
CA LEU A 123 -5.18 -4.24 5.69
C LEU A 123 -6.39 -4.65 4.85
N SER A 124 -7.57 -4.12 5.14
CA SER A 124 -8.78 -4.37 4.34
C SER A 124 -9.07 -3.16 3.45
N ILE A 125 -9.30 -3.43 2.17
CA ILE A 125 -9.98 -2.49 1.27
C ILE A 125 -11.47 -2.75 1.46
N PRO A 126 -12.30 -1.74 1.71
CA PRO A 126 -13.73 -1.96 1.76
C PRO A 126 -14.24 -2.41 0.38
N ASP A 127 -14.96 -3.54 0.34
CA ASP A 127 -15.40 -4.22 -0.89
C ASP A 127 -16.24 -3.32 -1.82
N ASN A 128 -16.93 -2.34 -1.23
CA ASN A 128 -17.76 -1.37 -1.94
C ASN A 128 -16.97 -0.53 -2.97
N PHE A 129 -15.70 -0.23 -2.73
CA PHE A 129 -14.91 0.60 -3.65
C PHE A 129 -14.53 -0.16 -4.92
N LEU A 130 -14.11 -1.41 -4.79
CA LEU A 130 -13.81 -2.27 -5.94
C LEU A 130 -15.07 -2.62 -6.72
N SER A 131 -16.20 -2.86 -6.04
CA SER A 131 -17.49 -3.07 -6.69
C SER A 131 -17.90 -1.84 -7.50
N THR A 132 -17.72 -0.63 -6.96
CA THR A 132 -18.05 0.62 -7.66
C THR A 132 -17.23 0.80 -8.93
N VAL A 133 -15.92 0.50 -8.86
CA VAL A 133 -15.05 0.53 -10.06
C VAL A 133 -15.54 -0.47 -11.09
N LEU A 134 -15.78 -1.72 -10.69
CA LEU A 134 -16.22 -2.77 -11.61
C LEU A 134 -17.54 -2.41 -12.28
N GLU A 135 -18.53 -2.02 -11.50
CA GLU A 135 -19.84 -1.60 -11.98
C GLU A 135 -19.72 -0.48 -13.00
N LYS A 136 -19.05 0.63 -12.66
CA LYS A 136 -18.87 1.77 -13.58
C LYS A 136 -18.11 1.40 -14.85
N THR A 137 -17.16 0.48 -14.75
CA THR A 137 -16.29 0.07 -15.86
C THR A 137 -17.04 -0.85 -16.84
N THR A 138 -17.93 -1.71 -16.35
CA THR A 138 -18.68 -2.68 -17.16
C THR A 138 -20.04 -2.18 -17.63
N LEU A 139 -20.63 -1.20 -16.93
CA LEU A 139 -21.96 -0.71 -17.22
C LEU A 139 -22.03 -0.08 -18.62
N ASP A 140 -22.92 -0.63 -19.45
CA ASP A 140 -23.24 -0.22 -20.83
C ASP A 140 -22.04 -0.19 -21.79
N CYS A 141 -20.95 -0.89 -21.46
CA CYS A 141 -19.76 -0.93 -22.31
C CYS A 141 -20.03 -1.58 -23.67
N GLU A 142 -21.01 -2.47 -23.76
CA GLU A 142 -21.44 -3.12 -25.01
C GLU A 142 -22.16 -2.17 -25.97
N THR A 143 -22.78 -1.12 -25.46
CA THR A 143 -23.47 -0.09 -26.26
C THR A 143 -22.70 1.23 -26.36
N ALA A 144 -21.49 1.30 -25.80
CA ALA A 144 -20.66 2.51 -25.78
C ALA A 144 -20.48 3.17 -27.17
N TYR A 145 -20.38 2.38 -28.25
CA TYR A 145 -20.24 2.91 -29.61
C TYR A 145 -21.49 3.65 -30.13
N GLN A 146 -22.65 3.49 -29.49
CA GLN A 146 -23.89 4.18 -29.84
C GLN A 146 -24.06 5.51 -29.09
N MET A 147 -23.20 5.78 -28.10
CA MET A 147 -23.31 6.94 -27.23
C MET A 147 -22.61 8.16 -27.81
N ASP A 148 -23.01 9.34 -27.34
CA ASP A 148 -22.36 10.58 -27.72
C ASP A 148 -20.97 10.72 -27.09
N HIS A 149 -20.09 11.48 -27.75
CA HIS A 149 -18.74 11.74 -27.29
C HIS A 149 -18.70 12.38 -25.89
N GLU A 150 -19.59 13.32 -25.59
CA GLU A 150 -19.65 13.99 -24.29
C GLU A 150 -19.94 12.97 -23.17
N PHE A 151 -20.95 12.13 -23.37
CA PHE A 151 -21.31 11.07 -22.42
C PHE A 151 -20.18 10.05 -22.21
N ARG A 152 -19.52 9.61 -23.30
CA ARG A 152 -18.38 8.70 -23.17
C ARG A 152 -17.21 9.32 -22.41
N THR A 153 -17.00 10.62 -22.59
CA THR A 153 -15.96 11.36 -21.88
C THR A 153 -16.28 11.45 -20.39
N GLU A 154 -17.51 11.81 -20.04
CA GLU A 154 -18.01 11.81 -18.67
C GLU A 154 -17.85 10.42 -18.02
N ARG A 155 -18.30 9.37 -18.72
CA ARG A 155 -18.18 7.99 -18.22
C ARG A 155 -16.72 7.59 -17.97
N SER A 156 -15.82 7.92 -18.88
CA SER A 156 -14.38 7.69 -18.71
C SER A 156 -13.85 8.39 -17.45
N GLN A 157 -14.21 9.66 -17.25
CA GLN A 157 -13.79 10.43 -16.06
C GLN A 157 -14.36 9.87 -14.75
N GLU A 158 -15.61 9.40 -14.76
CA GLU A 158 -16.20 8.74 -13.60
C GLU A 158 -15.44 7.47 -13.20
N ILE A 159 -15.03 6.66 -14.19
CA ILE A 159 -14.25 5.44 -13.96
C ILE A 159 -12.87 5.80 -13.38
N VAL A 160 -12.19 6.79 -13.97
CA VAL A 160 -10.89 7.28 -13.49
C VAL A 160 -11.00 7.78 -12.05
N SER A 161 -12.04 8.57 -11.74
CA SER A 161 -12.29 9.08 -10.39
C SER A 161 -12.53 7.94 -9.38
N ALA A 162 -13.33 6.93 -9.76
CA ALA A 162 -13.55 5.75 -8.92
C ALA A 162 -12.24 4.98 -8.66
N CYS A 163 -11.40 4.81 -9.69
CA CYS A 163 -10.08 4.18 -9.57
C CYS A 163 -9.16 4.96 -8.61
N MET A 164 -9.09 6.28 -8.75
CA MET A 164 -8.27 7.13 -7.88
C MET A 164 -8.75 7.10 -6.42
N ASN A 165 -10.06 7.00 -6.19
CA ASN A 165 -10.60 6.84 -4.83
C ASN A 165 -10.17 5.51 -4.19
N VAL A 166 -10.13 4.41 -4.95
CA VAL A 166 -9.60 3.11 -4.45
C VAL A 166 -8.12 3.27 -4.03
N ILE A 167 -7.30 3.87 -4.90
CA ILE A 167 -5.87 4.08 -4.63
C ILE A 167 -5.67 4.96 -3.39
N HIS A 168 -6.42 6.05 -3.29
CA HIS A 168 -6.38 6.93 -2.13
C HIS A 168 -6.70 6.17 -0.83
N LYS A 169 -7.79 5.38 -0.82
CA LYS A 169 -8.18 4.59 0.35
C LYS A 169 -7.17 3.51 0.70
N LEU A 170 -6.57 2.86 -0.28
CA LEU A 170 -5.47 1.90 -0.09
C LEU A 170 -4.30 2.54 0.68
N TYR A 171 -3.85 3.71 0.23
CA TYR A 171 -2.76 4.42 0.89
C TYR A 171 -3.16 5.00 2.25
N GLU A 172 -4.39 5.48 2.41
CA GLU A 172 -4.91 5.95 3.70
C GLU A 172 -4.90 4.82 4.74
N THR A 173 -5.46 3.65 4.39
CA THR A 173 -5.44 2.46 5.24
C THR A 173 -4.01 2.04 5.55
N PHE A 174 -3.12 2.03 4.55
CA PHE A 174 -1.70 1.74 4.79
C PHE A 174 -1.06 2.69 5.79
N GLN A 175 -1.29 3.99 5.65
CA GLN A 175 -0.73 5.00 6.55
C GLN A 175 -1.33 4.91 7.95
N PHE A 176 -2.59 4.49 8.09
CA PHE A 176 -3.19 4.25 9.39
C PHE A 176 -2.46 3.14 10.17
N TYR A 177 -2.16 2.01 9.51
CA TYR A 177 -1.44 0.88 10.14
C TYR A 177 0.08 1.07 10.20
N HIS A 178 0.64 1.83 9.27
CA HIS A 178 2.06 2.14 9.19
C HIS A 178 2.27 3.66 9.17
N PRO A 179 1.99 4.35 10.29
CA PRO A 179 2.11 5.80 10.36
C PRO A 179 3.50 6.24 9.93
N PRO A 180 3.62 7.35 9.18
CA PRO A 180 4.91 7.89 8.84
C PRO A 180 5.67 8.15 10.14
N ALA A 181 6.94 7.73 10.18
CA ALA A 181 7.81 8.05 11.30
C ALA A 181 7.94 9.57 11.33
N LYS A 182 7.15 10.24 12.18
CA LYS A 182 7.43 11.63 12.54
C LYS A 182 8.84 11.62 13.11
N GLN A 183 9.72 12.46 12.58
CA GLN A 183 11.05 12.66 13.15
C GLN A 183 10.89 13.35 14.51
N GLU A 184 10.42 12.61 15.51
CA GLU A 184 10.69 12.97 16.88
C GLU A 184 12.09 12.46 17.16
N THR A 185 13.02 13.41 17.26
CA THR A 185 14.40 13.14 17.64
C THR A 185 14.36 12.30 18.93
N PHE A 186 15.15 11.24 19.01
CA PHE A 186 15.23 10.36 20.20
C PHE A 186 15.40 11.16 21.51
N THR A 187 16.10 12.30 21.44
CA THR A 187 16.24 13.29 22.51
C THR A 187 14.91 13.90 22.96
N ARG A 188 13.98 14.22 22.05
CA ARG A 188 12.62 14.69 22.41
C ARG A 188 11.80 13.61 23.10
N MET A 189 11.94 12.36 22.67
CA MET A 189 11.23 11.24 23.31
C MET A 189 11.73 10.99 24.73
N ILE A 190 13.06 11.06 24.96
CA ILE A 190 13.65 10.98 26.30
C ILE A 190 13.28 12.19 27.14
N MET A 191 13.40 13.41 26.61
CA MET A 191 13.03 14.63 27.33
C MET A 191 11.57 14.60 27.76
N ARG A 192 10.66 14.12 26.91
CA ARG A 192 9.24 13.99 27.26
C ARG A 192 8.99 12.97 28.37
N LYS A 193 9.72 11.84 28.34
CA LYS A 193 9.65 10.84 29.41
C LYS A 193 10.22 11.35 30.73
N PHE A 194 11.28 12.15 30.67
CA PHE A 194 11.85 12.81 31.84
C PHE A 194 10.89 13.86 32.42
N SER A 195 10.28 14.69 31.57
CA SER A 195 9.31 15.71 32.01
C SER A 195 8.06 15.08 32.62
N GLU A 196 7.54 13.97 32.05
CA GLU A 196 6.41 13.22 32.64
C GLU A 196 6.73 12.70 34.06
N VAL A 197 7.98 12.33 34.33
CA VAL A 197 8.42 11.83 35.65
C VAL A 197 8.68 12.99 36.62
N GLU A 198 9.20 14.11 36.12
CA GLU A 198 9.43 15.33 36.91
C GLU A 198 8.11 15.97 37.35
N ASP A 199 7.15 16.08 36.43
CA ASP A 199 5.78 16.54 36.73
C ASP A 199 5.07 15.62 37.74
N TRP A 200 5.28 14.30 37.65
CA TRP A 200 4.75 13.35 38.63
C TRP A 200 5.38 13.49 40.01
N HIS A 201 6.69 13.71 40.06
CA HIS A 201 7.44 13.92 41.31
C HIS A 201 7.04 15.24 41.99
N ASP A 202 6.86 16.31 41.22
CA ASP A 202 6.46 17.61 41.75
C ASP A 202 4.98 17.67 42.16
N GLY A 203 4.12 16.87 41.52
CA GLY A 203 2.74 16.64 41.96
C GLY A 203 2.60 15.81 43.25
N MET A 204 3.68 15.21 43.75
CA MET A 204 3.72 14.48 45.04
C MET A 204 4.34 15.27 46.19
N LYS A 205 4.77 16.51 45.97
CA LYS A 205 5.15 17.48 47.02
C LYS A 205 3.97 18.37 47.40
#